data_AF-A0A397XNU4-F1
#
_entry.id   AF-A0A397XNU4-F1
#
_cell.length_a   1.000
_cell.length_b   1.000
_cell.length_c   1.000
_cell.angle_alpha   90.00
_cell.angle_beta   90.00
_cell.angle_gamma   90.00
#
_symmetry.space_group_name_H-M   'P 1'
#
loop_
_entity.id
_entity.type
_entity.pdbx_description
1 polymer ?
#
loop_
_entity_poly.entity_id
_entity_poly.type
_entity_poly.pdbx_seq_one_letter_code
_entity_poly.pdbx_strand_id
1 'polypeptide(L)'
;MTLARNPSRFTTLLKRLSHLSVENPFTPPSSATQKPRSFATQRTRNGIRVTPTIRKMAEEAMLDYFYSTRSLQYMVAESMSKNSPIFIENLLKKVSCVSASDINQSITKHLRFHPVNEFEPFLESSGLKPDEYTHLIPSGEIFLNELLLENHHVLCYCGVDPKKIGKIFEEARDVFGYETGVLASKIKVYEDFGFSRLFLSKLIACCPRMLVGGTDMELVKVIEKLRAIGIDSDWVMKNLSEEVSYDWSSVHRALSLLRVICNDENELYGLIKNHPRLIFESSGKWTLILVGFETKLSLSRTELYSLFQKLPQMQVEKCVSNLRRCFLFLKEIDMEDDEIQKVFRSHSWWISSCTLKKTSSLLVNLKAYKTRVCKVVKENPEEMKRWTMGSKVHPLPATEVYLDSKAMKTQFLLDLGYVEGSEEMERAGKSFRGRGSELKERFDVLVRFGLDEVDVKEMVKASPNILTQASDVLETKVRYLVEELGYPLSTLVTFPSCLKFTLERMKVRFAMFAWLKGRGKADPKLAVSTLLACSDKDFARYFVSRHPDGPKHLEDLKKKQQLL
;
A
#
# COMPACT_ATOMS: atom_id res chain seq x y z
N MET A 1 -23.49 -1.38 -23.20
CA MET A 1 -22.28 -1.82 -23.93
C MET A 1 -21.94 -3.24 -23.51
N THR A 2 -21.93 -4.17 -24.45
CA THR A 2 -21.46 -5.56 -24.28
C THR A 2 -19.94 -5.59 -24.14
N LEU A 3 -19.45 -5.60 -22.90
CA LEU A 3 -18.03 -5.72 -22.61
C LEU A 3 -17.61 -7.19 -22.67
N ALA A 4 -16.95 -7.55 -23.77
CA ALA A 4 -16.31 -8.85 -23.95
C ALA A 4 -15.27 -9.11 -22.83
N ARG A 5 -15.42 -10.26 -22.16
CA ARG A 5 -14.53 -10.79 -21.12
C ARG A 5 -13.12 -11.02 -21.68
N ASN A 6 -12.10 -10.43 -21.07
CA ASN A 6 -10.72 -10.86 -21.27
C ASN A 6 -10.02 -11.05 -19.90
N PRO A 7 -9.85 -12.30 -19.43
CA PRO A 7 -9.28 -12.63 -18.11
C PRO A 7 -7.87 -12.07 -17.88
N SER A 8 -7.09 -11.92 -18.96
CA SER A 8 -5.71 -11.40 -18.93
C SER A 8 -5.63 -9.93 -18.48
N ARG A 9 -6.67 -9.12 -18.75
CA ARG A 9 -6.71 -7.71 -18.32
C ARG A 9 -6.98 -7.57 -16.81
N PHE A 10 -7.55 -8.58 -16.15
CA PHE A 10 -7.86 -8.55 -14.72
C PHE A 10 -6.61 -8.66 -13.86
N THR A 11 -5.76 -9.65 -14.15
CA THR A 11 -4.44 -9.81 -13.53
C THR A 11 -3.50 -8.66 -13.87
N THR A 12 -3.61 -8.08 -15.07
CA THR A 12 -2.82 -6.90 -15.47
C THR A 12 -3.23 -5.64 -14.70
N LEU A 13 -4.54 -5.43 -14.43
CA LEU A 13 -5.00 -4.32 -13.60
C LEU A 13 -4.59 -4.51 -12.13
N LEU A 14 -4.66 -5.73 -11.61
CA LEU A 14 -4.18 -6.09 -10.27
C LEU A 14 -2.66 -5.95 -10.12
N LYS A 15 -1.88 -6.26 -11.18
CA LYS A 15 -0.43 -5.97 -11.24
C LYS A 15 -0.12 -4.48 -11.35
N ARG A 16 -0.91 -3.70 -12.12
CA ARG A 16 -0.80 -2.23 -12.11
C ARG A 16 -1.08 -1.65 -10.72
N LEU A 17 -2.02 -2.23 -9.98
CA LEU A 17 -2.31 -1.88 -8.59
C LEU A 17 -1.22 -2.33 -7.59
N SER A 18 -0.39 -3.33 -7.90
CA SER A 18 0.79 -3.67 -7.08
C SER A 18 1.95 -2.71 -7.28
N HIS A 19 2.02 -2.02 -8.43
CA HIS A 19 3.04 -0.98 -8.68
C HIS A 19 2.64 0.41 -8.16
N LEU A 20 1.35 0.63 -7.86
CA LEU A 20 0.87 1.89 -7.26
C LEU A 20 1.06 1.97 -5.74
N SER A 21 1.65 0.93 -5.11
CA SER A 21 1.72 0.81 -3.64
C SER A 21 3.14 0.68 -3.10
N VAL A 22 4.16 1.13 -3.85
CA VAL A 22 5.53 1.27 -3.35
C VAL A 22 6.03 2.68 -3.64
N GLU A 23 5.34 3.66 -3.06
CA GLU A 23 5.98 4.88 -2.58
C GLU A 23 5.69 4.97 -1.09
N ASN A 24 6.71 5.40 -0.34
CA ASN A 24 6.83 5.29 1.11
C ASN A 24 5.55 5.67 1.87
N PRO A 25 5.27 5.02 3.01
CA PRO A 25 4.20 5.46 3.90
C PRO A 25 4.49 6.91 4.30
N PHE A 26 3.62 7.81 3.84
CA PHE A 26 3.51 9.17 4.34
C PHE A 26 3.54 9.12 5.87
N THR A 27 4.62 9.63 6.45
CA THR A 27 4.66 10.03 7.85
C THR A 27 3.50 11.00 8.07
N PRO A 28 2.66 10.79 9.08
CA PRO A 28 1.58 11.73 9.36
C PRO A 28 2.20 13.11 9.60
N PRO A 29 1.67 14.20 9.00
CA PRO A 29 2.08 15.53 9.43
C PRO A 29 1.74 15.63 10.90
N SER A 30 2.76 15.83 11.74
CA SER A 30 2.53 16.19 13.12
C SER A 30 1.73 17.49 13.10
N SER A 31 0.49 17.42 13.58
CA SER A 31 -0.28 18.60 13.91
C SER A 31 0.39 19.26 15.12
N ALA A 32 1.51 19.93 14.89
CA ALA A 32 2.07 20.86 15.84
C ALA A 32 1.20 22.12 15.77
N THR A 33 0.10 22.11 16.53
CA THR A 33 -0.43 23.33 17.10
C THR A 33 0.77 24.10 17.67
N GLN A 34 1.06 25.28 17.14
CA GLN A 34 2.11 26.15 17.67
C GLN A 34 1.78 26.45 19.13
N LYS A 35 2.37 25.66 20.04
CA LYS A 35 2.51 26.02 21.44
C LYS A 35 3.48 27.20 21.47
N PRO A 36 3.15 28.31 22.15
CA PRO A 36 4.06 29.43 22.29
C PRO A 36 5.10 29.09 23.36
N ARG A 37 6.10 28.26 23.04
CA ARG A 37 7.28 28.00 23.90
C ARG A 37 8.30 27.10 23.20
N SER A 38 9.07 27.67 22.26
CA SER A 38 10.39 27.16 21.89
C SER A 38 11.27 28.27 21.29
N PHE A 39 11.43 29.38 22.01
CA PHE A 39 12.52 30.32 21.72
C PHE A 39 13.83 29.70 22.22
N ALA A 40 14.47 28.87 21.39
CA ALA A 40 15.91 28.65 21.50
C ALA A 40 16.61 30.01 21.35
N THR A 41 17.61 30.28 22.17
CA THR A 41 18.26 31.59 22.30
C THR A 41 19.13 31.89 21.06
N GLN A 42 18.51 32.38 20.00
CA GLN A 42 19.21 32.74 18.75
C GLN A 42 19.96 34.07 18.89
N ARG A 43 21.16 34.15 18.28
CA ARG A 43 22.11 35.27 18.41
C ARG A 43 22.57 35.80 17.04
N THR A 44 22.85 37.10 16.94
CA THR A 44 23.53 37.73 15.79
C THR A 44 24.99 37.30 15.69
N ARG A 45 25.71 37.73 14.64
CA ARG A 45 27.15 37.45 14.45
C ARG A 45 28.01 37.80 15.68
N ASN A 46 27.63 38.87 16.38
CA ASN A 46 28.34 39.38 17.57
C ASN A 46 27.72 38.88 18.89
N GLY A 47 26.84 37.87 18.84
CA GLY A 47 26.27 37.26 20.04
C GLY A 47 25.02 37.94 20.62
N ILE A 48 24.49 38.99 19.99
CA ILE A 48 23.31 39.73 20.47
C ILE A 48 22.07 38.85 20.30
N ARG A 49 21.29 38.66 21.37
CA ARG A 49 20.04 37.89 21.31
C ARG A 49 19.03 38.59 20.40
N VAL A 50 18.45 37.87 19.44
CA VAL A 50 17.39 38.42 18.58
C VAL A 50 16.11 38.59 19.39
N THR A 51 15.72 39.84 19.66
CA THR A 51 14.47 40.20 20.34
C THR A 51 13.40 40.63 19.32
N PRO A 52 12.10 40.66 19.70
CA PRO A 52 11.05 41.19 18.82
C PRO A 52 11.33 42.62 18.33
N THR A 53 11.91 43.47 19.19
CA THR A 53 12.31 44.84 18.85
C THR A 53 13.41 44.86 17.78
N ILE A 54 14.43 44.00 17.93
CA ILE A 54 15.52 43.85 16.95
C ILE A 54 14.98 43.37 15.60
N ARG A 55 14.06 42.40 15.62
CA ARG A 55 13.42 41.90 14.41
C ARG A 55 12.66 43.02 13.70
N LYS A 56 11.85 43.79 14.44
CA LYS A 56 11.12 44.93 13.88
C LYS A 56 12.03 45.97 13.25
N MET A 57 13.15 46.31 13.89
CA MET A 57 14.16 47.22 13.31
C MET A 57 14.78 46.67 12.02
N ALA A 58 14.98 45.35 11.94
CA ALA A 58 15.47 44.69 10.74
C ALA A 58 14.42 44.68 9.62
N GLU A 59 13.15 44.41 9.94
CA GLU A 59 12.01 44.51 9.01
C GLU A 59 11.91 45.94 8.44
N GLU A 60 12.02 46.97 9.27
CA GLU A 60 12.01 48.38 8.84
C GLU A 60 13.19 48.72 7.90
N ALA A 61 14.39 48.25 8.22
CA ALA A 61 15.56 48.45 7.36
C ALA A 61 15.44 47.72 6.00
N MET A 62 14.86 46.52 6.00
CA MET A 62 14.58 45.78 4.76
C MET A 62 13.49 46.43 3.93
N LEU A 63 12.46 46.99 4.57
CA LEU A 63 11.41 47.73 3.87
C LEU A 63 11.99 48.94 3.14
N ASP A 64 12.84 49.72 3.82
CA ASP A 64 13.51 50.86 3.19
C ASP A 64 14.45 50.42 2.05
N TYR A 65 15.18 49.32 2.21
CA TYR A 65 15.98 48.76 1.12
C TYR A 65 15.13 48.37 -0.10
N PHE A 66 14.08 47.58 0.09
CA PHE A 66 13.23 47.11 -1.01
C PHE A 66 12.44 48.24 -1.68
N TYR A 67 11.89 49.16 -0.89
CA TYR A 67 11.09 50.26 -1.41
C TYR A 67 11.97 51.39 -1.98
N SER A 68 12.89 51.93 -1.18
CA SER A 68 13.65 53.13 -1.55
C SER A 68 14.83 52.81 -2.46
N THR A 69 15.56 51.71 -2.21
CA THR A 69 16.78 51.37 -2.98
C THR A 69 16.47 50.50 -4.20
N ARG A 70 15.53 49.56 -4.07
CA ARG A 70 15.16 48.64 -5.15
C ARG A 70 13.91 49.05 -5.92
N SER A 71 13.22 50.11 -5.49
CA SER A 71 12.04 50.66 -6.15
C SER A 71 10.91 49.64 -6.33
N LEU A 72 10.82 48.65 -5.43
CA LEU A 72 9.71 47.71 -5.41
C LEU A 72 8.43 48.42 -4.94
N GLN A 73 7.28 47.96 -5.43
CA GLN A 73 5.99 48.45 -4.96
C GLN A 73 5.87 48.26 -3.43
N TYR A 74 5.32 49.26 -2.74
CA TYR A 74 5.28 49.29 -1.28
C TYR A 74 4.69 48.00 -0.66
N MET A 75 3.59 47.50 -1.21
CA MET A 75 2.92 46.28 -0.69
C MET A 75 3.82 45.03 -0.82
N VAL A 76 4.58 44.93 -1.90
CA VAL A 76 5.52 43.82 -2.12
C VAL A 76 6.71 43.95 -1.17
N ALA A 77 7.29 45.15 -1.08
CA ALA A 77 8.39 45.46 -0.17
C ALA A 77 8.02 45.20 1.29
N GLU A 78 6.81 45.60 1.70
CA GLU A 78 6.28 45.38 3.04
C GLU A 78 6.07 43.89 3.34
N SER A 79 5.47 43.14 2.41
CA SER A 79 5.28 41.70 2.56
C SER A 79 6.61 40.97 2.67
N MET A 80 7.55 41.25 1.75
CA MET A 80 8.90 40.67 1.77
C MET A 80 9.62 40.97 3.08
N SER A 81 9.45 42.16 3.64
CA SER A 81 10.13 42.55 4.88
C SER A 81 9.53 41.91 6.12
N LYS A 82 8.19 41.87 6.23
CA LYS A 82 7.50 41.40 7.44
C LYS A 82 7.25 39.89 7.46
N ASN A 83 7.14 39.25 6.29
CA ASN A 83 6.74 37.85 6.18
C ASN A 83 7.91 36.91 5.82
N SER A 84 9.17 37.35 5.92
CA SER A 84 10.37 36.51 5.67
C SER A 84 11.29 36.32 6.91
N PRO A 85 10.77 35.81 8.04
CA PRO A 85 11.52 35.75 9.30
C PRO A 85 12.84 34.95 9.23
N ILE A 86 12.90 33.87 8.45
CA ILE A 86 14.08 33.02 8.29
C ILE A 86 15.16 33.77 7.50
N PHE A 87 14.78 34.44 6.41
CA PHE A 87 15.66 35.32 5.67
C PHE A 87 16.23 36.43 6.56
N ILE A 88 15.39 37.13 7.32
CA ILE A 88 15.81 38.19 8.27
C ILE A 88 16.79 37.64 9.31
N GLU A 89 16.51 36.46 9.88
CA GLU A 89 17.41 35.82 10.84
C GLU A 89 18.77 35.47 10.22
N ASN A 90 18.80 35.01 8.97
CA ASN A 90 20.02 34.71 8.25
C ASN A 90 20.81 35.98 7.89
N LEU A 91 20.14 37.08 7.57
CA LEU A 91 20.76 38.38 7.37
C LEU A 91 21.40 38.90 8.65
N LEU A 92 20.70 38.82 9.79
CA LEU A 92 21.21 39.25 11.10
C LEU A 92 22.45 38.46 11.58
N LYS A 93 22.66 37.24 11.08
CA LYS A 93 23.90 36.47 11.31
C LYS A 93 25.08 36.97 10.47
N LYS A 94 24.84 37.68 9.38
CA LYS A 94 25.88 38.22 8.48
C LYS A 94 26.30 39.65 8.88
N VAL A 95 25.37 40.43 9.43
CA VAL A 95 25.58 41.81 9.85
C VAL A 95 26.32 41.90 11.18
N SER A 96 27.40 42.68 11.21
CA SER A 96 28.12 43.04 12.45
C SER A 96 27.49 44.27 13.08
N CYS A 97 26.87 44.12 14.25
CA CYS A 97 26.27 45.21 15.02
C CYS A 97 27.00 45.37 16.38
N VAL A 98 27.32 46.62 16.76
CA VAL A 98 28.01 46.91 18.04
C VAL A 98 27.01 46.99 19.19
N SER A 99 25.83 47.54 18.94
CA SER A 99 24.73 47.62 19.91
C SER A 99 23.38 47.32 19.24
N ALA A 100 22.33 47.10 20.04
CA ALA A 100 20.98 46.86 19.54
C ALA A 100 20.34 48.09 18.87
N SER A 101 20.75 49.31 19.24
CA SER A 101 20.25 50.55 18.62
C SER A 101 20.81 50.78 17.21
N ASP A 102 21.93 50.15 16.85
CA ASP A 102 22.62 50.39 15.58
C ASP A 102 22.21 49.40 14.48
N ILE A 103 21.23 48.52 14.74
CA ILE A 103 20.88 47.42 13.85
C ILE A 103 20.38 47.92 12.51
N ASN A 104 19.48 48.91 12.50
CA ASN A 104 18.96 49.48 11.27
C ASN A 104 20.11 50.06 10.41
N GLN A 105 20.95 50.92 10.99
CA GLN A 105 22.11 51.50 10.30
C GLN A 105 23.11 50.44 9.84
N SER A 106 23.32 49.38 10.63
CA SER A 106 24.24 48.29 10.30
C SER A 106 23.74 47.45 9.12
N ILE A 107 22.43 47.16 9.07
CA ILE A 107 21.78 46.49 7.95
C ILE A 107 21.88 47.36 6.71
N THR A 108 21.47 48.62 6.77
CA THR A 108 21.54 49.57 5.64
C THR A 108 22.97 49.68 5.11
N LYS A 109 23.98 49.78 5.98
CA LYS A 109 25.39 49.81 5.57
C LYS A 109 25.82 48.49 4.91
N HIS A 110 25.39 47.34 5.43
CA HIS A 110 25.72 46.04 4.88
C HIS A 110 25.16 45.87 3.46
N LEU A 111 23.88 46.21 3.27
CA LEU A 111 23.16 46.06 2.00
C LEU A 111 23.68 46.97 0.88
N ARG A 112 24.30 48.11 1.21
CA ARG A 112 24.98 48.97 0.22
C ARG A 112 26.09 48.25 -0.55
N PHE A 113 26.73 47.26 0.07
CA PHE A 113 27.86 46.53 -0.53
C PHE A 113 27.54 45.05 -0.80
N HIS A 114 26.43 44.55 -0.28
CA HIS A 114 26.02 43.15 -0.39
C HIS A 114 24.53 43.10 -0.75
N PRO A 115 24.17 43.29 -2.04
CA PRO A 115 22.79 43.16 -2.47
C PRO A 115 22.27 41.76 -2.15
N VAL A 116 21.03 41.69 -1.67
CA VAL A 116 20.38 40.43 -1.34
C VAL A 116 19.80 39.78 -2.58
N ASN A 117 19.71 38.46 -2.57
CA ASN A 117 18.90 37.74 -3.54
C ASN A 117 17.42 37.95 -3.20
N GLU A 118 16.72 38.78 -3.98
CA GLU A 118 15.33 39.16 -3.77
C GLU A 118 14.35 37.99 -3.88
N PHE A 119 14.73 36.90 -4.57
CA PHE A 119 13.90 35.69 -4.68
C PHE A 119 13.71 34.99 -3.33
N GLU A 120 14.72 34.99 -2.45
CA GLU A 120 14.62 34.36 -1.12
C GLU A 120 13.49 34.97 -0.26
N PRO A 121 13.51 36.28 0.07
CA PRO A 121 12.46 36.89 0.86
C PRO A 121 11.12 36.97 0.11
N PHE A 122 11.14 37.03 -1.23
CA PHE A 122 9.91 36.95 -2.02
C PHE A 122 9.21 35.60 -1.87
N LEU A 123 9.91 34.49 -2.09
CA LEU A 123 9.32 33.15 -2.01
C LEU A 123 8.96 32.79 -0.56
N GLU A 124 9.77 33.22 0.42
CA GLU A 124 9.45 33.04 1.83
C GLU A 124 8.18 33.81 2.24
N SER A 125 8.09 35.10 1.89
CA SER A 125 6.89 35.91 2.15
C SER A 125 5.64 35.41 1.42
N SER A 126 5.85 34.67 0.32
CA SER A 126 4.79 34.05 -0.47
C SER A 126 4.40 32.65 0.01
N GLY A 127 4.88 32.23 1.19
CA GLY A 127 4.43 31.04 1.92
C GLY A 127 5.31 29.80 1.81
N LEU A 128 6.43 29.85 1.08
CA LEU A 128 7.35 28.71 0.95
C LEU A 128 8.43 28.71 2.03
N LYS A 129 8.89 27.54 2.42
CA LYS A 129 10.06 27.36 3.30
C LYS A 129 11.34 27.28 2.48
N PRO A 130 12.51 27.59 3.08
CA PRO A 130 13.80 27.49 2.40
C PRO A 130 14.04 26.18 1.65
N ASP A 131 13.69 25.04 2.26
CA ASP A 131 13.85 23.73 1.64
C ASP A 131 12.95 23.53 0.40
N GLU A 132 11.81 24.23 0.36
CA GLU A 132 10.82 24.19 -0.73
C GLU A 132 11.23 25.11 -1.88
N TYR A 133 11.89 26.25 -1.63
CA TYR A 133 12.17 27.22 -2.69
C TYR A 133 13.61 27.27 -3.20
N THR A 134 14.59 26.66 -2.51
CA THR A 134 16.02 26.77 -2.89
C THR A 134 16.29 26.36 -4.34
N HIS A 135 15.56 25.36 -4.84
CA HIS A 135 15.68 24.87 -6.22
C HIS A 135 14.90 25.72 -7.26
N LEU A 136 14.03 26.62 -6.80
CA LEU A 136 13.22 27.51 -7.65
C LEU A 136 13.95 28.81 -8.00
N ILE A 137 14.96 29.19 -7.20
CA ILE A 137 15.75 30.41 -7.39
C ILE A 137 16.54 30.31 -8.72
N PRO A 138 16.43 31.30 -9.63
CA PRO A 138 17.20 31.29 -10.87
C PRO A 138 18.71 31.38 -10.62
N SER A 139 19.50 30.69 -11.45
CA SER A 139 20.96 30.80 -11.39
C SER A 139 21.41 32.11 -12.05
N GLY A 140 22.18 32.92 -11.33
CA GLY A 140 22.76 34.16 -11.86
C GLY A 140 21.88 35.41 -11.79
N GLU A 141 20.60 35.28 -11.41
CA GLU A 141 19.71 36.42 -11.17
C GLU A 141 19.44 36.57 -9.66
N ILE A 142 19.63 37.78 -9.16
CA ILE A 142 19.40 38.12 -7.74
C ILE A 142 18.28 39.12 -7.54
N PHE A 143 17.72 39.69 -8.62
CA PHE A 143 16.67 40.70 -8.57
C PHE A 143 15.40 40.20 -9.24
N LEU A 144 14.24 40.59 -8.70
CA LEU A 144 12.95 40.29 -9.31
C LEU A 144 12.79 41.10 -10.60
N ASN A 145 12.32 40.46 -11.66
CA ASN A 145 12.06 41.14 -12.92
C ASN A 145 10.68 41.83 -12.92
N GLU A 146 10.48 42.79 -13.82
CA GLU A 146 9.25 43.59 -13.90
C GLU A 146 8.01 42.74 -14.22
N LEU A 147 8.13 41.76 -15.12
CA LEU A 147 7.02 40.88 -15.51
C LEU A 147 6.54 40.02 -14.33
N LEU A 148 7.44 39.53 -13.49
CA LEU A 148 7.13 38.77 -12.29
C LEU A 148 6.32 39.63 -11.31
N LEU A 149 6.76 40.88 -11.10
CA LEU A 149 6.08 41.82 -10.21
C LEU A 149 4.70 42.22 -10.75
N GLU A 150 4.59 42.44 -12.06
CA GLU A 150 3.31 42.75 -12.71
C GLU A 150 2.33 41.57 -12.59
N ASN A 151 2.76 40.36 -12.93
CA ASN A 151 1.93 39.16 -12.84
C ASN A 151 1.57 38.81 -11.38
N HIS A 152 2.49 39.04 -10.43
CA HIS A 152 2.20 38.98 -9.00
C HIS A 152 1.07 39.95 -8.63
N HIS A 153 1.14 41.20 -9.08
CA HIS A 153 0.10 42.20 -8.82
C HIS A 153 -1.26 41.77 -9.40
N VAL A 154 -1.28 41.19 -10.61
CA VAL A 154 -2.51 40.67 -11.23
C VAL A 154 -3.14 39.55 -10.38
N LEU A 155 -2.34 38.63 -9.84
CA LEU A 155 -2.84 37.58 -8.92
C LEU A 155 -3.43 38.17 -7.64
N CYS A 156 -2.74 39.12 -7.01
CA CYS A 156 -3.24 39.83 -5.83
C CYS A 156 -4.55 40.59 -6.13
N TYR A 157 -4.62 41.26 -7.28
CA TYR A 157 -5.82 41.99 -7.72
C TYR A 157 -7.00 41.06 -8.04
N CYS A 158 -6.73 39.82 -8.46
CA CYS A 158 -7.73 38.77 -8.59
C CYS A 158 -8.24 38.28 -7.22
N GLY A 159 -7.55 38.60 -6.12
CA GLY A 159 -7.91 38.22 -4.75
C GLY A 159 -7.18 36.99 -4.23
N VAL A 160 -6.08 36.58 -4.88
CA VAL A 160 -5.20 35.52 -4.35
C VAL A 160 -4.42 36.08 -3.16
N ASP A 161 -4.42 35.36 -2.04
CA ASP A 161 -3.62 35.72 -0.87
C ASP A 161 -2.12 35.66 -1.24
N PRO A 162 -1.33 36.71 -0.97
CA PRO A 162 0.11 36.72 -1.23
C PRO A 162 0.84 35.49 -0.68
N LYS A 163 0.42 34.95 0.47
CA LYS A 163 1.00 33.75 1.09
C LYS A 163 0.75 32.45 0.31
N LYS A 164 -0.05 32.50 -0.76
CA LYS A 164 -0.33 31.35 -1.65
C LYS A 164 0.40 31.49 -2.99
N ILE A 165 0.98 32.65 -3.27
CA ILE A 165 1.69 32.90 -4.53
C ILE A 165 2.92 32.00 -4.68
N GLY A 166 3.55 31.61 -3.57
CA GLY A 166 4.70 30.71 -3.59
C GLY A 166 4.34 29.35 -4.20
N LYS A 167 3.19 28.78 -3.83
CA LYS A 167 2.67 27.56 -4.45
C LYS A 167 2.40 27.75 -5.94
N ILE A 168 1.86 28.90 -6.35
CA ILE A 168 1.64 29.22 -7.77
C ILE A 168 2.98 29.29 -8.51
N PHE A 169 4.00 29.88 -7.89
CA PHE A 169 5.37 29.96 -8.43
C PHE A 169 6.00 28.58 -8.62
N GLU A 170 5.80 27.68 -7.66
CA GLU A 170 6.27 26.30 -7.74
C GLU A 170 5.54 25.49 -8.83
N GLU A 171 4.20 25.52 -8.85
CA GLU A 171 3.41 24.67 -9.75
C GLU A 171 3.24 25.22 -11.18
N ALA A 172 3.35 26.54 -11.36
CA ALA A 172 3.01 27.27 -12.57
C ALA A 172 3.94 28.48 -12.80
N ARG A 173 5.26 28.28 -12.68
CA ARG A 173 6.29 29.33 -12.82
C ARG A 173 6.15 30.20 -14.07
N ASP A 174 5.72 29.62 -15.19
CA ASP A 174 5.54 30.31 -16.46
C ASP A 174 4.58 31.52 -16.36
N VAL A 175 3.63 31.47 -15.41
CA VAL A 175 2.68 32.56 -15.15
C VAL A 175 3.38 33.88 -14.81
N PHE A 176 4.55 33.82 -14.17
CA PHE A 176 5.32 35.01 -13.79
C PHE A 176 6.19 35.54 -14.93
N GLY A 177 6.34 34.79 -16.03
CA GLY A 177 7.06 35.21 -17.23
C GLY A 177 6.16 35.70 -18.36
N TYR A 178 4.84 35.77 -18.15
CA TYR A 178 3.91 36.25 -19.16
C TYR A 178 4.10 37.74 -19.44
N GLU A 179 3.96 38.11 -20.72
CA GLU A 179 3.94 39.51 -21.14
C GLU A 179 2.79 40.27 -20.51
N THR A 180 2.97 41.59 -20.37
CA THR A 180 2.00 42.53 -19.80
C THR A 180 0.59 42.29 -20.34
N GLY A 181 -0.38 42.11 -19.44
CA GLY A 181 -1.79 41.90 -19.77
C GLY A 181 -2.18 40.48 -20.22
N VAL A 182 -1.25 39.57 -20.49
CA VAL A 182 -1.57 38.18 -20.88
C VAL A 182 -2.25 37.42 -19.73
N LEU A 183 -1.73 37.52 -18.50
CA LEU A 183 -2.33 36.87 -17.34
C LEU A 183 -3.74 37.40 -17.04
N ALA A 184 -3.91 38.73 -17.09
CA ALA A 184 -5.21 39.36 -16.90
C ALA A 184 -6.23 38.90 -17.95
N SER A 185 -5.79 38.77 -19.22
CA SER A 185 -6.64 38.25 -20.30
C SER A 185 -7.04 36.79 -20.07
N LYS A 186 -6.12 35.95 -19.58
CA LYS A 186 -6.44 34.55 -19.23
C LYS A 186 -7.47 34.44 -18.10
N ILE A 187 -7.34 35.26 -17.06
CA ILE A 187 -8.31 35.33 -15.95
C ILE A 187 -9.67 35.81 -16.48
N LYS A 188 -9.67 36.84 -17.32
CA LYS A 188 -10.89 37.40 -17.93
C LYS A 188 -11.68 36.37 -18.72
N VAL A 189 -11.02 35.45 -19.43
CA VAL A 189 -11.71 34.37 -20.14
C VAL A 189 -12.60 33.55 -19.20
N TYR A 190 -12.15 33.26 -17.97
CA TYR A 190 -12.99 32.55 -16.99
C TYR A 190 -14.09 33.45 -16.40
N GLU A 191 -13.84 34.75 -16.22
CA GLU A 191 -14.89 35.71 -15.86
C GLU A 191 -15.99 35.75 -16.93
N ASP A 192 -15.63 35.68 -18.21
CA ASP A 192 -16.56 35.63 -19.35
C ASP A 192 -17.39 34.32 -19.36
N PHE A 193 -16.86 33.21 -18.81
CA PHE A 193 -17.62 31.99 -18.52
C PHE A 193 -18.48 32.08 -17.23
N GLY A 194 -18.55 33.26 -16.60
CA GLY A 194 -19.39 33.51 -15.44
C GLY A 194 -18.81 33.00 -14.13
N PHE A 195 -17.48 32.96 -14.00
CA PHE A 195 -16.79 32.70 -12.73
C PHE A 195 -16.61 34.01 -11.97
N SER A 196 -16.99 34.05 -10.69
CA SER A 196 -16.75 35.23 -9.86
C SER A 196 -15.27 35.33 -9.47
N ARG A 197 -14.77 36.54 -9.20
CA ARG A 197 -13.39 36.74 -8.72
C ARG A 197 -13.06 35.96 -7.46
N LEU A 198 -14.00 35.90 -6.52
CA LEU A 198 -13.84 35.11 -5.29
C LEU A 198 -13.67 33.62 -5.59
N PHE A 199 -14.44 33.09 -6.54
CA PHE A 199 -14.31 31.71 -6.95
C PHE A 199 -13.00 31.44 -7.70
N LEU A 200 -12.60 32.38 -8.58
CA LEU A 200 -11.34 32.30 -9.31
C LEU A 200 -10.13 32.35 -8.39
N SER A 201 -10.12 33.20 -7.37
CA SER A 201 -8.99 33.28 -6.43
C SER A 201 -8.79 31.95 -5.68
N LYS A 202 -9.87 31.27 -5.27
CA LYS A 202 -9.79 29.92 -4.72
C LYS A 202 -9.27 28.92 -5.75
N LEU A 203 -9.86 28.91 -6.94
CA LEU A 203 -9.52 27.97 -8.00
C LEU A 203 -8.04 28.08 -8.40
N ILE A 204 -7.52 29.29 -8.55
CA ILE A 204 -6.11 29.56 -8.85
C ILE A 204 -5.21 29.03 -7.72
N ALA A 205 -5.59 29.23 -6.45
CA ALA A 205 -4.83 28.69 -5.33
C ALA A 205 -4.84 27.14 -5.27
N CYS A 206 -5.95 26.51 -5.64
CA CYS A 206 -6.07 25.06 -5.70
C CYS A 206 -5.37 24.44 -6.92
N CYS A 207 -5.47 25.08 -8.09
CA CYS A 207 -4.99 24.56 -9.37
C CYS A 207 -4.26 25.65 -10.20
N PRO A 208 -3.06 26.10 -9.78
CA PRO A 208 -2.31 27.15 -10.47
C PRO A 208 -2.13 26.91 -11.97
N ARG A 209 -2.00 25.65 -12.37
CA ARG A 209 -1.79 25.22 -13.76
C ARG A 209 -2.93 25.59 -14.73
N MET A 210 -4.11 25.96 -14.23
CA MET A 210 -5.20 26.45 -15.10
C MET A 210 -4.87 27.76 -15.83
N LEU A 211 -3.83 28.46 -15.36
CA LEU A 211 -3.30 29.69 -15.96
C LEU A 211 -2.19 29.41 -16.98
N VAL A 212 -1.74 28.16 -17.11
CA VAL A 212 -0.66 27.76 -18.02
C VAL A 212 -1.23 27.25 -19.34
N GLY A 213 -0.74 27.77 -20.47
CA GLY A 213 -1.20 27.35 -21.80
C GLY A 213 -2.59 27.87 -22.16
N GLY A 214 -3.41 27.06 -22.84
CA GLY A 214 -4.78 27.41 -23.23
C GLY A 214 -5.78 27.30 -22.08
N THR A 215 -7.00 27.82 -22.28
CA THR A 215 -8.09 27.72 -21.29
C THR A 215 -8.46 26.26 -21.01
N ASP A 216 -8.57 25.89 -19.72
CA ASP A 216 -9.01 24.57 -19.30
C ASP A 216 -10.53 24.43 -19.51
N MET A 217 -10.89 23.99 -20.71
CA MET A 217 -12.29 23.76 -21.07
C MET A 217 -12.93 22.60 -20.30
N GLU A 218 -12.16 21.68 -19.71
CA GLU A 218 -12.72 20.61 -18.88
C GLU A 218 -13.16 21.14 -17.52
N LEU A 219 -12.39 22.06 -16.92
CA LEU A 219 -12.84 22.82 -15.75
C LEU A 219 -14.16 23.55 -16.03
N VAL A 220 -14.24 24.29 -17.13
CA VAL A 220 -15.46 25.04 -17.51
C VAL A 220 -16.66 24.09 -17.59
N LYS A 221 -16.54 22.97 -18.32
CA LYS A 221 -17.60 21.96 -18.45
C LYS A 221 -18.01 21.35 -17.11
N VAL A 222 -17.06 21.09 -16.21
CA VAL A 222 -17.37 20.56 -14.87
C VAL A 222 -18.23 21.54 -14.09
N ILE A 223 -17.83 22.82 -14.07
CA ILE A 223 -18.57 23.85 -13.34
C ILE A 223 -19.94 24.10 -13.94
N GLU A 224 -20.07 24.13 -15.28
CA GLU A 224 -21.35 24.24 -15.97
C GLU A 224 -22.29 23.07 -15.63
N LYS A 225 -21.77 21.83 -15.63
CA LYS A 225 -22.55 20.64 -15.26
C LYS A 225 -23.01 20.68 -13.81
N LEU A 226 -22.14 21.09 -12.89
CA LEU A 226 -22.50 21.24 -11.48
C LEU A 226 -23.57 22.33 -11.30
N ARG A 227 -23.45 23.46 -12.01
CA ARG A 227 -24.45 24.53 -12.00
C ARG A 227 -25.80 24.05 -12.56
N ALA A 228 -25.79 23.27 -13.64
CA ALA A 228 -27.00 22.74 -14.27
C ALA A 228 -27.81 21.83 -13.34
N ILE A 229 -27.15 21.12 -12.41
CA ILE A 229 -27.82 20.29 -11.40
C ILE A 229 -28.13 21.03 -10.09
N GLY A 230 -27.87 22.35 -10.02
CA GLY A 230 -28.17 23.19 -8.86
C GLY A 230 -27.07 23.22 -7.79
N ILE A 231 -25.83 22.87 -8.13
CA ILE A 231 -24.66 23.05 -7.25
C ILE A 231 -24.01 24.40 -7.56
N ASP A 232 -24.00 25.29 -6.58
CA ASP A 232 -23.39 26.62 -6.69
C ASP A 232 -21.86 26.60 -6.51
N SER A 233 -21.23 27.72 -6.89
CA SER A 233 -19.78 27.92 -6.77
C SER A 233 -19.28 27.92 -5.33
N ASP A 234 -20.10 28.37 -4.37
CA ASP A 234 -19.72 28.44 -2.97
C ASP A 234 -19.59 27.05 -2.35
N TRP A 235 -20.46 26.13 -2.74
CA TRP A 235 -20.37 24.73 -2.38
C TRP A 235 -19.12 24.08 -2.98
N VAL A 236 -18.79 24.36 -4.24
CA VAL A 236 -17.56 23.86 -4.87
C VAL A 236 -16.33 24.40 -4.12
N MET A 237 -16.29 25.71 -3.86
CA MET A 237 -15.21 26.38 -3.13
C MET A 237 -14.96 25.77 -1.75
N LYS A 238 -16.03 25.41 -1.01
CA LYS A 238 -15.94 24.76 0.31
C LYS A 238 -15.39 23.34 0.26
N ASN A 239 -15.54 22.64 -0.86
CA ASN A 239 -15.12 21.25 -1.01
C ASN A 239 -13.76 21.06 -1.71
N LEU A 240 -13.19 22.14 -2.24
CA LEU A 240 -11.84 22.16 -2.77
C LEU A 240 -10.80 22.38 -1.67
N SER A 241 -9.74 21.58 -1.71
CA SER A 241 -8.59 21.67 -0.83
C SER A 241 -7.46 22.41 -1.52
N GLU A 242 -6.72 23.24 -0.79
CA GLU A 242 -5.52 23.90 -1.32
C GLU A 242 -4.28 23.02 -1.21
N GLU A 243 -4.34 21.91 -0.48
CA GLU A 243 -3.23 20.99 -0.28
C GLU A 243 -3.04 19.98 -1.43
N VAL A 244 -3.97 19.95 -2.38
CA VAL A 244 -4.02 18.94 -3.44
C VAL A 244 -4.26 19.63 -4.78
N SER A 245 -3.62 19.13 -5.83
CA SER A 245 -3.87 19.55 -7.21
C SER A 245 -5.01 18.75 -7.85
N TYR A 246 -5.75 19.40 -8.76
CA TYR A 246 -6.89 18.79 -9.44
C TYR A 246 -6.63 18.61 -10.94
N ASP A 247 -6.95 17.42 -11.43
CA ASP A 247 -7.04 17.08 -12.84
C ASP A 247 -8.51 17.16 -13.26
N TRP A 248 -8.92 18.30 -13.81
CA TRP A 248 -10.31 18.56 -14.19
C TRP A 248 -10.83 17.62 -15.28
N SER A 249 -9.95 17.08 -16.12
CA SER A 249 -10.32 16.04 -17.08
C SER A 249 -10.75 14.75 -16.39
N SER A 250 -10.07 14.37 -15.30
CA SER A 250 -10.42 13.23 -14.46
C SER A 250 -11.70 13.50 -13.65
N VAL A 251 -11.84 14.71 -13.09
CA VAL A 251 -13.07 15.14 -12.40
C VAL A 251 -14.27 15.06 -13.34
N HIS A 252 -14.13 15.54 -14.58
CA HIS A 252 -15.17 15.50 -15.59
C HIS A 252 -15.58 14.07 -15.96
N ARG A 253 -14.61 13.15 -16.08
CA ARG A 253 -14.87 11.72 -16.30
C ARG A 253 -15.62 11.08 -15.14
N ALA A 254 -15.22 11.37 -13.90
CA ALA A 254 -15.89 10.87 -12.70
C ALA A 254 -17.33 11.39 -12.63
N LEU A 255 -17.53 12.69 -12.82
CA LEU A 255 -18.85 13.33 -12.84
C LEU A 255 -19.75 12.74 -13.94
N SER A 256 -19.21 12.56 -15.15
CA SER A 256 -19.96 11.97 -16.27
C SER A 256 -20.31 10.50 -16.02
N LEU A 257 -19.45 9.74 -15.34
CA LEU A 257 -19.76 8.37 -14.92
C LEU A 257 -20.87 8.34 -13.88
N LEU A 258 -20.83 9.21 -12.87
CA LEU A 258 -21.90 9.32 -11.87
C LEU A 258 -23.24 9.70 -12.51
N ARG A 259 -23.23 10.60 -13.50
CA ARG A 259 -24.42 10.93 -14.31
C ARG A 259 -25.01 9.71 -15.01
N VAL A 260 -24.19 8.80 -15.53
CA VAL A 260 -24.65 7.55 -16.15
C VAL A 260 -25.21 6.56 -15.11
N ILE A 261 -24.75 6.65 -13.86
CA ILE A 261 -25.18 5.78 -12.77
C ILE A 261 -26.53 6.23 -12.18
N CYS A 262 -26.75 7.54 -12.07
CA CYS A 262 -28.01 8.12 -11.62
C CYS A 262 -29.11 7.99 -12.69
N ASN A 263 -30.37 7.92 -12.26
CA ASN A 263 -31.53 7.89 -13.14
C ASN A 263 -31.92 9.29 -13.64
N ASP A 264 -31.73 10.32 -12.81
CA ASP A 264 -32.05 11.71 -13.11
C ASP A 264 -31.07 12.70 -12.47
N GLU A 265 -31.27 14.01 -12.72
CA GLU A 265 -30.41 15.07 -12.18
C GLU A 265 -30.58 15.28 -10.66
N ASN A 266 -31.75 14.93 -10.09
CA ASN A 266 -32.01 15.08 -8.66
C ASN A 266 -31.22 14.03 -7.86
N GLU A 267 -31.16 12.79 -8.36
CA GLU A 267 -30.31 11.74 -7.80
C GLU A 267 -28.84 12.13 -7.86
N LEU A 268 -28.39 12.68 -9.00
CA LEU A 268 -27.00 13.14 -9.15
C LEU A 268 -26.67 14.29 -8.20
N TYR A 269 -27.57 15.27 -8.08
CA TYR A 269 -27.47 16.37 -7.13
C TYR A 269 -27.34 15.86 -5.69
N GLY A 270 -28.27 15.01 -5.25
CA GLY A 270 -28.27 14.45 -3.90
C GLY A 270 -26.99 13.67 -3.62
N LEU A 271 -26.50 12.91 -4.60
CA LEU A 271 -25.28 12.13 -4.44
C LEU A 271 -24.03 13.00 -4.29
N ILE A 272 -23.84 13.97 -5.18
CA ILE A 272 -22.65 14.85 -5.13
C ILE A 272 -22.70 15.73 -3.89
N LYS A 273 -23.88 16.26 -3.53
CA LYS A 273 -24.05 17.11 -2.35
C LYS A 273 -23.70 16.38 -1.05
N ASN A 274 -24.07 15.10 -0.95
CA ASN A 274 -23.80 14.28 0.24
C ASN A 274 -22.40 13.65 0.24
N HIS A 275 -21.80 13.45 -0.94
CA HIS A 275 -20.50 12.80 -1.09
C HIS A 275 -19.57 13.55 -2.07
N PRO A 276 -19.13 14.79 -1.74
CA PRO A 276 -18.25 15.60 -2.59
C PRO A 276 -16.93 14.90 -2.96
N ARG A 277 -16.46 14.01 -2.07
CA ARG A 277 -15.25 13.21 -2.26
C ARG A 277 -15.31 12.34 -3.51
N LEU A 278 -16.51 11.95 -3.98
CA LEU A 278 -16.64 11.13 -5.18
C LEU A 278 -16.08 11.81 -6.44
N ILE A 279 -16.06 13.13 -6.50
CA ILE A 279 -15.53 13.87 -7.64
C ILE A 279 -14.22 14.61 -7.32
N PHE A 280 -14.00 15.02 -6.08
CA PHE A 280 -12.83 15.81 -5.70
C PHE A 280 -11.67 15.00 -5.13
N GLU A 281 -11.93 13.89 -4.43
CA GLU A 281 -10.84 13.08 -3.85
C GLU A 281 -10.00 12.47 -4.98
N SER A 282 -8.70 12.80 -4.99
CA SER A 282 -7.77 12.41 -6.06
C SER A 282 -8.33 12.68 -7.47
N SER A 283 -9.07 13.80 -7.64
CA SER A 283 -9.74 14.15 -8.90
C SER A 283 -10.71 13.07 -9.41
N GLY A 284 -11.39 12.38 -8.50
CA GLY A 284 -12.38 11.33 -8.82
C GLY A 284 -11.77 10.02 -9.29
N LYS A 285 -10.44 9.88 -9.31
CA LYS A 285 -9.74 8.66 -9.76
C LYS A 285 -10.17 7.42 -8.95
N TRP A 286 -10.32 7.57 -7.63
CA TRP A 286 -10.76 6.48 -6.76
C TRP A 286 -12.21 6.06 -7.02
N THR A 287 -13.08 6.99 -7.40
CA THR A 287 -14.45 6.68 -7.81
C THR A 287 -14.48 5.88 -9.10
N LEU A 288 -13.67 6.26 -10.09
CA LEU A 288 -13.53 5.49 -11.34
C LEU A 288 -13.04 4.06 -11.05
N ILE A 289 -12.06 3.91 -10.14
CA ILE A 289 -11.56 2.60 -9.71
C ILE A 289 -12.64 1.80 -8.98
N LEU A 290 -13.39 2.44 -8.08
CA LEU A 290 -14.47 1.81 -7.32
C LEU A 290 -15.56 1.27 -8.24
N VAL A 291 -16.07 2.10 -9.16
CA VAL A 291 -17.05 1.66 -10.16
C VAL A 291 -16.46 0.53 -11.02
N GLY A 292 -15.21 0.66 -11.46
CA GLY A 292 -14.55 -0.38 -12.25
C GLY A 292 -14.35 -1.71 -11.51
N PHE A 293 -14.16 -1.66 -10.20
CA PHE A 293 -14.04 -2.85 -9.34
C PHE A 293 -15.40 -3.52 -9.17
N GLU A 294 -16.43 -2.76 -8.79
CA GLU A 294 -17.77 -3.28 -8.53
C GLU A 294 -18.48 -3.79 -9.80
N THR A 295 -18.32 -3.10 -10.93
CA THR A 295 -18.86 -3.57 -12.22
C THR A 295 -18.25 -4.90 -12.67
N LYS A 296 -16.97 -5.16 -12.33
CA LYS A 296 -16.34 -6.47 -12.59
C LYS A 296 -16.91 -7.57 -11.70
N LEU A 297 -17.40 -7.22 -10.52
CA LEU A 297 -18.18 -8.11 -9.64
C LEU A 297 -19.66 -8.17 -10.03
N SER A 298 -19.99 -7.65 -11.22
CA SER A 298 -21.32 -7.71 -11.83
C SER A 298 -22.40 -7.00 -11.00
N LEU A 299 -22.03 -5.91 -10.33
CA LEU A 299 -23.01 -4.95 -9.80
C LEU A 299 -23.64 -4.17 -10.94
N SER A 300 -24.96 -4.07 -10.89
CA SER A 300 -25.79 -3.26 -11.76
C SER A 300 -25.68 -1.77 -11.41
N ARG A 301 -26.23 -0.94 -12.31
CA ARG A 301 -26.32 0.51 -12.11
C ARG A 301 -27.02 0.89 -10.81
N THR A 302 -28.15 0.25 -10.52
CA THR A 302 -28.97 0.54 -9.33
C THR A 302 -28.27 0.12 -8.05
N GLU A 303 -27.58 -1.01 -8.05
CA GLU A 303 -26.75 -1.46 -6.92
C GLU A 303 -25.59 -0.49 -6.65
N LEU A 304 -24.91 0.00 -7.71
CA LEU A 304 -23.86 1.02 -7.58
C LEU A 304 -24.38 2.33 -6.97
N TYR A 305 -25.53 2.81 -7.43
CA TYR A 305 -26.15 4.01 -6.85
C TYR A 305 -26.46 3.80 -5.36
N SER A 306 -27.03 2.65 -5.00
CA SER A 306 -27.34 2.29 -3.62
C SER A 306 -26.09 2.19 -2.73
N LEU A 307 -24.98 1.71 -3.29
CA LEU A 307 -23.68 1.66 -2.61
C LEU A 307 -23.19 3.08 -2.32
N PHE A 308 -23.27 3.98 -3.30
CA PHE A 308 -22.80 5.36 -3.12
C PHE A 308 -23.65 6.15 -2.12
N GLN A 309 -24.96 5.95 -2.09
CA GLN A 309 -25.83 6.57 -1.07
C GLN A 309 -25.48 6.12 0.36
N LYS A 310 -25.05 4.87 0.52
CA LYS A 310 -24.68 4.27 1.80
C LYS A 310 -23.19 4.39 2.09
N LEU A 311 -22.43 5.08 1.23
CA LEU A 311 -21.00 5.18 1.39
C LEU A 311 -20.70 5.90 2.72
N PRO A 312 -19.88 5.32 3.61
CA PRO A 312 -19.47 6.02 4.81
C PRO A 312 -18.82 7.37 4.47
N GLN A 313 -18.93 8.35 5.37
CA GLN A 313 -18.26 9.65 5.28
C GLN A 313 -16.74 9.51 5.53
N MET A 314 -16.08 8.69 4.71
CA MET A 314 -14.65 8.40 4.75
C MET A 314 -14.03 8.56 3.36
N GLN A 315 -12.71 8.42 3.27
CA GLN A 315 -12.00 8.48 2.00
C GLN A 315 -12.45 7.35 1.07
N VAL A 316 -12.72 7.69 -0.20
CA VAL A 316 -13.07 6.72 -1.25
C VAL A 316 -11.93 5.72 -1.46
N GLU A 317 -10.68 6.17 -1.36
CA GLU A 317 -9.50 5.29 -1.37
C GLU A 317 -9.58 4.18 -0.32
N LYS A 318 -10.02 4.54 0.88
CA LYS A 318 -10.15 3.59 2.00
C LYS A 318 -11.29 2.60 1.76
N CYS A 319 -12.39 3.05 1.17
CA CYS A 319 -13.49 2.19 0.73
C CYS A 319 -12.98 1.13 -0.27
N VAL A 320 -12.29 1.56 -1.32
CA VAL A 320 -11.70 0.67 -2.34
C VAL A 320 -10.72 -0.32 -1.71
N SER A 321 -9.88 0.16 -0.79
CA SER A 321 -8.90 -0.67 -0.09
C SER A 321 -9.56 -1.74 0.78
N ASN A 322 -10.65 -1.41 1.48
CA ASN A 322 -11.40 -2.37 2.30
C ASN A 322 -12.09 -3.44 1.43
N LEU A 323 -12.76 -3.02 0.35
CA LEU A 323 -13.37 -3.93 -0.62
C LEU A 323 -12.35 -4.89 -1.24
N ARG A 324 -11.19 -4.37 -1.66
CA ARG A 324 -10.08 -5.18 -2.17
C ARG A 324 -9.60 -6.20 -1.13
N ARG A 325 -9.43 -5.80 0.13
CA ARG A 325 -9.01 -6.72 1.20
C ARG A 325 -10.03 -7.84 1.42
N CYS A 326 -11.32 -7.52 1.38
CA CYS A 326 -12.38 -8.53 1.47
C CYS A 326 -12.34 -9.49 0.28
N PHE A 327 -12.21 -8.99 -0.94
CA PHE A 327 -12.10 -9.84 -2.13
C PHE A 327 -10.91 -10.80 -2.04
N LEU A 328 -9.74 -10.31 -1.61
CA LEU A 328 -8.56 -11.16 -1.40
C LEU A 328 -8.78 -12.20 -0.30
N PHE A 329 -9.41 -11.82 0.81
CA PHE A 329 -9.78 -12.75 1.87
C PHE A 329 -10.68 -13.88 1.35
N LEU A 330 -11.74 -13.55 0.59
CA LEU A 330 -12.65 -14.56 0.03
C LEU A 330 -11.94 -15.50 -0.95
N LYS A 331 -11.01 -14.96 -1.77
CA LYS A 331 -10.17 -15.78 -2.64
C LYS A 331 -9.21 -16.67 -1.85
N GLU A 332 -8.60 -16.17 -0.79
CA GLU A 332 -7.66 -16.94 0.04
C GLU A 332 -8.33 -18.09 0.81
N ILE A 333 -9.63 -17.99 1.10
CA ILE A 333 -10.43 -19.09 1.68
C ILE A 333 -11.05 -20.02 0.62
N ASP A 334 -10.60 -19.89 -0.64
CA ASP A 334 -10.98 -20.72 -1.77
C ASP A 334 -12.49 -20.62 -2.11
N MET A 335 -13.08 -19.43 -1.97
CA MET A 335 -14.47 -19.15 -2.38
C MET A 335 -14.59 -18.99 -3.90
N GLU A 336 -15.65 -19.56 -4.46
CA GLU A 336 -16.00 -19.52 -5.88
C GLU A 336 -16.43 -18.11 -6.32
N ASP A 337 -16.15 -17.77 -7.58
CA ASP A 337 -16.32 -16.43 -8.11
C ASP A 337 -17.78 -15.96 -8.11
N ASP A 338 -18.74 -16.88 -8.30
CA ASP A 338 -20.17 -16.58 -8.25
C ASP A 338 -20.64 -16.28 -6.82
N GLU A 339 -20.11 -16.99 -5.82
CA GLU A 339 -20.37 -16.72 -4.40
C GLU A 339 -19.78 -15.38 -3.96
N ILE A 340 -18.56 -15.06 -4.41
CA ILE A 340 -17.95 -13.74 -4.18
C ILE A 340 -18.84 -12.64 -4.76
N GLN A 341 -19.35 -12.81 -5.98
CA GLN A 341 -20.26 -11.83 -6.58
C GLN A 341 -21.54 -11.64 -5.76
N LYS A 342 -22.15 -12.72 -5.25
CA LYS A 342 -23.33 -12.65 -4.36
C LYS A 342 -23.04 -11.84 -3.10
N VAL A 343 -21.89 -12.06 -2.48
CA VAL A 343 -21.46 -11.29 -1.29
C VAL A 343 -21.40 -9.80 -1.61
N PHE A 344 -20.69 -9.40 -2.66
CA PHE A 344 -20.49 -7.99 -2.98
C PHE A 344 -21.78 -7.28 -3.42
N ARG A 345 -22.69 -7.94 -4.14
CA ARG A 345 -23.98 -7.33 -4.50
C ARG A 345 -24.79 -6.87 -3.30
N SER A 346 -24.81 -7.67 -2.23
CA SER A 346 -25.65 -7.40 -1.05
C SER A 346 -24.94 -6.63 0.07
N HIS A 347 -23.60 -6.70 0.12
CA HIS A 347 -22.85 -6.33 1.32
C HIS A 347 -21.72 -5.31 1.11
N SER A 348 -21.49 -4.83 -0.12
CA SER A 348 -20.39 -3.90 -0.40
C SER A 348 -20.40 -2.64 0.45
N TRP A 349 -21.57 -2.10 0.80
CA TRP A 349 -21.70 -0.85 1.57
C TRP A 349 -21.08 -0.94 2.98
N TRP A 350 -21.23 -2.06 3.69
CA TRP A 350 -20.60 -2.23 5.00
C TRP A 350 -19.19 -2.78 4.86
N ILE A 351 -18.92 -3.61 3.83
CA ILE A 351 -17.56 -4.10 3.56
C ILE A 351 -16.62 -2.93 3.27
N SER A 352 -17.06 -1.92 2.50
CA SER A 352 -16.26 -0.71 2.25
C SER A 352 -15.96 0.09 3.52
N SER A 353 -16.78 -0.07 4.56
CA SER A 353 -16.66 0.67 5.83
C SER A 353 -15.68 0.02 6.82
N CYS A 354 -15.29 -1.24 6.60
CA CYS A 354 -14.58 -2.02 7.60
C CYS A 354 -13.32 -2.70 7.06
N THR A 355 -12.27 -2.74 7.87
CA THR A 355 -11.03 -3.43 7.52
C THR A 355 -11.00 -4.81 8.16
N LEU A 356 -10.98 -5.88 7.36
CA LEU A 356 -10.83 -7.26 7.85
C LEU A 356 -9.41 -7.54 8.37
N LYS A 357 -9.30 -8.41 9.37
CA LYS A 357 -8.00 -8.96 9.81
C LYS A 357 -7.42 -9.88 8.74
N LYS A 358 -6.10 -10.10 8.79
CA LYS A 358 -5.41 -11.03 7.88
C LYS A 358 -6.00 -12.44 8.00
N THR A 359 -6.17 -13.12 6.87
CA THR A 359 -6.74 -14.48 6.78
C THR A 359 -6.02 -15.46 7.71
N SER A 360 -4.68 -15.45 7.75
CA SER A 360 -3.90 -16.31 8.65
C SER A 360 -4.24 -16.10 10.13
N SER A 361 -4.41 -14.85 10.56
CA SER A 361 -4.80 -14.51 11.93
C SER A 361 -6.25 -14.93 12.22
N LEU A 362 -7.15 -14.79 11.24
CA LEU A 362 -8.54 -15.23 11.37
C LEU A 362 -8.64 -16.75 11.51
N LEU A 363 -7.96 -17.53 10.67
CA LEU A 363 -7.99 -18.99 10.76
C LEU A 363 -7.51 -19.51 12.12
N VAL A 364 -6.45 -18.90 12.67
CA VAL A 364 -5.93 -19.23 14.01
C VAL A 364 -6.94 -18.89 15.11
N ASN A 365 -7.50 -17.68 15.09
CA ASN A 365 -8.44 -17.22 16.14
C ASN A 365 -9.80 -17.92 16.06
N LEU A 366 -10.29 -18.20 14.85
CA LEU A 366 -11.53 -18.94 14.60
C LEU A 366 -11.38 -20.44 14.89
N LYS A 367 -10.14 -20.93 15.01
CA LYS A 367 -9.79 -22.36 15.14
C LYS A 367 -10.46 -23.21 14.05
N ALA A 368 -10.40 -22.73 12.82
CA ALA A 368 -11.10 -23.32 11.69
C ALA A 368 -10.23 -23.30 10.42
N TYR A 369 -10.40 -24.33 9.58
CA TYR A 369 -9.81 -24.38 8.25
C TYR A 369 -10.58 -23.49 7.27
N LYS A 370 -9.94 -23.15 6.15
CA LYS A 370 -10.49 -22.30 5.09
C LYS A 370 -11.89 -22.71 4.65
N THR A 371 -12.10 -24.00 4.38
CA THR A 371 -13.38 -24.55 3.92
C THR A 371 -14.54 -24.26 4.88
N ARG A 372 -14.28 -24.35 6.18
CA ARG A 372 -15.29 -24.05 7.21
C ARG A 372 -15.59 -22.57 7.30
N VAL A 373 -14.57 -21.72 7.24
CA VAL A 373 -14.77 -20.25 7.21
C VAL A 373 -15.54 -19.86 5.96
N CYS A 374 -15.20 -20.44 4.80
CA CYS A 374 -15.90 -20.23 3.54
C CYS A 374 -17.37 -20.61 3.65
N LYS A 375 -17.71 -21.78 4.23
CA LYS A 375 -19.09 -22.17 4.49
C LYS A 375 -19.85 -21.16 5.36
N VAL A 376 -19.25 -20.71 6.47
CA VAL A 376 -19.87 -19.70 7.35
C VAL A 376 -20.15 -18.39 6.60
N VAL A 377 -19.22 -17.93 5.77
CA VAL A 377 -19.42 -16.70 4.99
C VAL A 377 -20.51 -16.88 3.94
N LYS A 378 -20.59 -18.04 3.28
CA LYS A 378 -21.67 -18.35 2.32
C LYS A 378 -23.05 -18.34 2.98
N GLU A 379 -23.15 -18.88 4.19
CA GLU A 379 -24.41 -18.93 4.95
C GLU A 379 -24.81 -17.54 5.50
N ASN A 380 -23.83 -16.79 6.03
CA ASN A 380 -24.06 -15.45 6.55
C ASN A 380 -22.83 -14.54 6.39
N PRO A 381 -22.77 -13.71 5.33
CA PRO A 381 -21.65 -12.79 5.13
C PRO A 381 -21.48 -11.75 6.23
N GLU A 382 -22.53 -11.45 7.01
CA GLU A 382 -22.45 -10.45 8.09
C GLU A 382 -21.57 -10.89 9.26
N GLU A 383 -21.29 -12.20 9.41
CA GLU A 383 -20.37 -12.69 10.44
C GLU A 383 -18.97 -12.09 10.31
N MET A 384 -18.58 -11.70 9.09
CA MET A 384 -17.34 -10.98 8.82
C MET A 384 -17.24 -9.63 9.56
N LYS A 385 -18.35 -9.00 9.96
CA LYS A 385 -18.32 -7.77 10.78
C LYS A 385 -17.59 -7.99 12.11
N ARG A 386 -17.65 -9.21 12.67
CA ARG A 386 -16.94 -9.61 13.90
C ARG A 386 -15.45 -9.88 13.68
N TRP A 387 -15.00 -9.94 12.43
CA TRP A 387 -13.64 -10.28 12.03
C TRP A 387 -12.82 -9.05 11.61
N THR A 388 -13.35 -7.87 11.91
CA THR A 388 -12.75 -6.59 11.56
C THR A 388 -11.66 -6.18 12.56
N MET A 389 -10.81 -5.25 12.15
CA MET A 389 -9.80 -4.63 13.01
C MET A 389 -10.49 -3.94 14.20
N GLY A 390 -10.02 -4.20 15.41
CA GLY A 390 -10.62 -3.71 16.66
C GLY A 390 -11.60 -4.68 17.33
N SER A 391 -12.13 -5.67 16.62
CA SER A 391 -13.04 -6.67 17.21
C SER A 391 -12.29 -7.85 17.83
N LYS A 392 -12.84 -8.41 18.91
CA LYS A 392 -12.38 -9.68 19.49
C LYS A 392 -12.98 -10.84 18.69
N VAL A 393 -12.12 -11.71 18.17
CA VAL A 393 -12.53 -12.86 17.35
C VAL A 393 -12.63 -14.09 18.24
N HIS A 394 -13.79 -14.73 18.24
CA HIS A 394 -14.06 -15.94 19.01
C HIS A 394 -14.01 -17.19 18.12
N PRO A 395 -13.61 -18.36 18.65
CA PRO A 395 -13.63 -19.61 17.90
C PRO A 395 -15.03 -19.95 17.36
N LEU A 396 -15.09 -20.58 16.18
CA LEU A 396 -16.37 -21.02 15.60
C LEU A 396 -16.96 -22.22 16.38
N PRO A 397 -18.29 -22.30 16.58
CA PRO A 397 -18.95 -23.39 17.33
C PRO A 397 -18.67 -24.76 16.71
N ALA A 398 -18.20 -25.72 17.52
CA ALA A 398 -17.87 -27.06 17.04
C ALA A 398 -19.06 -27.71 16.33
N THR A 399 -18.84 -28.23 15.13
CA THR A 399 -19.84 -28.97 14.32
C THR A 399 -19.69 -30.46 14.59
N GLU A 400 -20.74 -31.26 14.45
CA GLU A 400 -20.72 -32.72 14.63
C GLU A 400 -19.58 -33.40 13.85
N VAL A 401 -19.39 -33.04 12.57
CA VAL A 401 -18.27 -33.52 11.73
C VAL A 401 -16.88 -33.25 12.34
N TYR A 402 -16.73 -32.15 13.08
CA TYR A 402 -15.47 -31.83 13.76
C TYR A 402 -15.31 -32.59 15.07
N LEU A 403 -16.42 -32.88 15.77
CA LEU A 403 -16.42 -33.78 16.92
C LEU A 403 -16.05 -35.20 16.48
N ASP A 404 -16.60 -35.68 15.36
CA ASP A 404 -16.25 -36.98 14.77
C ASP A 404 -14.78 -37.04 14.36
N SER A 405 -14.26 -36.01 13.68
CA SER A 405 -12.84 -35.98 13.31
C SER A 405 -11.91 -35.91 14.52
N LYS A 406 -12.32 -35.25 15.62
CA LYS A 406 -11.56 -35.21 16.87
C LYS A 406 -11.62 -36.56 17.58
N ALA A 407 -12.81 -37.16 17.66
CA ALA A 407 -13.05 -38.47 18.23
C ALA A 407 -12.26 -39.55 17.49
N MET A 408 -12.29 -39.57 16.15
CA MET A 408 -11.49 -40.48 15.33
C MET A 408 -9.99 -40.32 15.55
N LYS A 409 -9.51 -39.10 15.80
CA LYS A 409 -8.09 -38.87 16.11
C LYS A 409 -7.75 -39.36 17.52
N THR A 410 -8.62 -39.13 18.50
CA THR A 410 -8.49 -39.70 19.84
C THR A 410 -8.47 -41.23 19.76
N GLN A 411 -9.40 -41.84 19.03
CA GLN A 411 -9.48 -43.28 18.81
C GLN A 411 -8.21 -43.81 18.17
N PHE A 412 -7.72 -43.18 17.10
CA PHE A 412 -6.45 -43.56 16.48
C PHE A 412 -5.28 -43.57 17.47
N LEU A 413 -5.18 -42.56 18.34
CA LEU A 413 -4.14 -42.52 19.37
C LEU A 413 -4.32 -43.62 20.43
N LEU A 414 -5.56 -43.94 20.81
CA LEU A 414 -5.86 -45.07 21.70
C LEU A 414 -5.46 -46.40 21.04
N ASP A 415 -5.74 -46.58 19.75
CA ASP A 415 -5.38 -47.78 18.98
C ASP A 415 -3.85 -47.97 18.86
N LEU A 416 -3.09 -46.87 18.89
CA LEU A 416 -1.63 -46.89 18.99
C LEU A 416 -1.13 -47.25 20.40
N GLY A 417 -2.00 -47.25 21.42
CA GLY A 417 -1.67 -47.58 22.81
C GLY A 417 -1.35 -46.38 23.70
N TYR A 418 -1.71 -45.15 23.29
CA TYR A 418 -1.63 -44.00 24.20
C TYR A 418 -2.77 -44.04 25.22
N VAL A 419 -2.52 -43.57 26.44
CA VAL A 419 -3.52 -43.53 27.52
C VAL A 419 -4.33 -42.23 27.45
N GLU A 420 -5.65 -42.33 27.50
CA GLU A 420 -6.55 -41.17 27.48
C GLU A 420 -6.24 -40.17 28.61
N GLY A 421 -6.17 -38.88 28.28
CA GLY A 421 -5.92 -37.82 29.26
C GLY A 421 -4.47 -37.71 29.74
N SER A 422 -3.55 -38.54 29.26
CA SER A 422 -2.12 -38.44 29.61
C SER A 422 -1.41 -37.28 28.90
N GLU A 423 -0.36 -36.73 29.52
CA GLU A 423 0.53 -35.73 28.88
C GLU A 423 1.20 -36.29 27.62
N GLU A 424 1.45 -37.61 27.58
CA GLU A 424 2.00 -38.30 26.44
C GLU A 424 1.05 -38.27 25.24
N MET A 425 -0.25 -38.54 25.47
CA MET A 425 -1.27 -38.43 24.42
C MET A 425 -1.41 -37.00 23.91
N GLU A 426 -1.29 -35.99 24.78
CA GLU A 426 -1.31 -34.59 24.35
C GLU A 426 -0.11 -34.25 23.44
N ARG A 427 1.10 -34.71 23.80
CA ARG A 427 2.31 -34.58 22.97
C ARG A 427 2.19 -35.34 21.64
N ALA A 428 1.63 -36.54 21.66
CA ALA A 428 1.36 -37.33 20.47
C ALA A 428 0.35 -36.62 19.55
N GLY A 429 -0.72 -36.06 20.11
CA GLY A 429 -1.74 -35.30 19.36
C GLY A 429 -1.17 -34.09 18.59
N LYS A 430 -0.12 -33.45 19.12
CA LYS A 430 0.64 -32.38 18.43
C LYS A 430 1.58 -32.92 17.33
N SER A 431 2.09 -34.13 17.51
CA SER A 431 3.07 -34.77 16.61
C SER A 431 2.40 -35.41 15.39
N PHE A 432 1.26 -36.08 15.57
CA PHE A 432 0.47 -36.63 14.45
C PHE A 432 -0.37 -35.53 13.80
N ARG A 433 0.00 -35.10 12.59
CA ARG A 433 -0.73 -34.07 11.82
C ARG A 433 -1.72 -34.73 10.85
N GLY A 434 -2.98 -34.28 10.87
CA GLY A 434 -4.04 -34.80 9.99
C GLY A 434 -5.33 -35.15 10.74
N ARG A 435 -6.34 -35.57 9.98
CA ARG A 435 -7.61 -36.13 10.50
C ARG A 435 -7.39 -37.58 10.95
N GLY A 436 -8.15 -38.04 11.96
CA GLY A 436 -8.04 -39.41 12.45
C GLY A 436 -8.26 -40.47 11.36
N SER A 437 -9.23 -40.26 10.48
CA SER A 437 -9.50 -41.16 9.33
C SER A 437 -8.33 -41.24 8.35
N GLU A 438 -7.71 -40.12 7.98
CA GLU A 438 -6.53 -40.09 7.10
C GLU A 438 -5.32 -40.76 7.75
N LEU A 439 -5.11 -40.54 9.05
CA LEU A 439 -4.03 -41.18 9.79
C LEU A 439 -4.21 -42.70 9.81
N LYS A 440 -5.45 -43.16 10.02
CA LYS A 440 -5.81 -44.58 9.99
C LYS A 440 -5.62 -45.17 8.59
N GLU A 441 -6.10 -44.51 7.54
CA GLU A 441 -5.91 -44.94 6.15
C GLU A 441 -4.42 -45.12 5.80
N ARG A 442 -3.58 -44.13 6.14
CA ARG A 442 -2.13 -44.19 5.87
C ARG A 442 -1.42 -45.25 6.71
N PHE A 443 -1.89 -45.48 7.93
CA PHE A 443 -1.43 -46.59 8.78
C PHE A 443 -1.77 -47.93 8.12
N ASP A 444 -3.01 -48.08 7.63
CA ASP A 444 -3.48 -49.31 7.00
C ASP A 444 -2.76 -49.61 5.69
N VAL A 445 -2.26 -48.59 4.96
CA VAL A 445 -1.34 -48.80 3.82
C VAL A 445 -0.09 -49.58 4.24
N LEU A 446 0.54 -49.23 5.36
CA LEU A 446 1.75 -49.91 5.84
C LEU A 446 1.45 -51.37 6.21
N VAL A 447 0.32 -51.62 6.87
CA VAL A 447 -0.13 -52.98 7.21
C VAL A 447 -0.43 -53.81 5.95
N ARG A 448 -1.06 -53.20 4.92
CA ARG A 448 -1.36 -53.86 3.64
C ARG A 448 -0.12 -54.34 2.88
N PHE A 449 1.03 -53.73 3.09
CA PHE A 449 2.31 -54.21 2.53
C PHE A 449 2.88 -55.43 3.25
N GLY A 450 2.20 -55.96 4.26
CA GLY A 450 2.60 -57.16 5.00
C GLY A 450 3.50 -56.90 6.20
N LEU A 451 3.53 -55.66 6.71
CA LEU A 451 4.15 -55.35 8.00
C LEU A 451 3.24 -55.79 9.15
N ASP A 452 3.83 -56.33 10.21
CA ASP A 452 3.09 -56.66 11.43
C ASP A 452 2.52 -55.40 12.09
N GLU A 453 1.29 -55.48 12.60
CA GLU A 453 0.61 -54.31 13.16
C GLU A 453 1.36 -53.72 14.36
N VAL A 454 1.99 -54.55 15.19
CA VAL A 454 2.78 -54.11 16.35
C VAL A 454 4.00 -53.33 15.87
N ASP A 455 4.69 -53.84 14.84
CA ASP A 455 5.82 -53.15 14.23
C ASP A 455 5.39 -51.81 13.65
N VAL A 456 4.25 -51.75 12.92
CA VAL A 456 3.75 -50.49 12.36
C VAL A 456 3.43 -49.48 13.46
N LYS A 457 2.84 -49.90 14.60
CA LYS A 457 2.58 -49.02 15.77
C LYS A 457 3.87 -48.41 16.29
N GLU A 458 4.92 -49.21 16.49
CA GLU A 458 6.20 -48.71 16.98
C GLU A 458 6.90 -47.82 15.94
N MET A 459 6.80 -48.15 14.64
CA MET A 459 7.30 -47.32 13.54
C MET A 459 6.68 -45.93 13.52
N VAL A 460 5.34 -45.84 13.60
CA VAL A 460 4.63 -44.56 13.53
C VAL A 460 4.80 -43.74 14.81
N LYS A 461 4.95 -44.38 15.98
CA LYS A 461 5.31 -43.68 17.24
C LYS A 461 6.71 -43.09 17.15
N ALA A 462 7.67 -43.84 16.65
CA ALA A 462 9.06 -43.39 16.48
C ALA A 462 9.21 -42.31 15.40
N SER A 463 8.35 -42.31 14.38
CA SER A 463 8.39 -41.32 13.29
C SER A 463 6.99 -40.91 12.82
N PRO A 464 6.22 -40.12 13.59
CA PRO A 464 4.83 -39.74 13.27
C PRO A 464 4.67 -39.05 11.91
N ASN A 465 5.73 -38.38 11.45
CA ASN A 465 5.75 -37.66 10.19
C ASN A 465 5.59 -38.56 8.96
N ILE A 466 5.78 -39.88 9.05
CA ILE A 466 5.54 -40.78 7.91
C ILE A 466 4.07 -40.74 7.47
N LEU A 467 3.15 -40.49 8.40
CA LEU A 467 1.71 -40.38 8.13
C LEU A 467 1.27 -38.97 7.69
N THR A 468 2.19 -38.05 7.42
CA THR A 468 1.84 -36.69 6.93
C THR A 468 1.68 -36.60 5.42
N GLN A 469 2.07 -37.64 4.69
CA GLN A 469 2.10 -37.69 3.23
C GLN A 469 0.83 -38.33 2.69
N ALA A 470 0.49 -38.08 1.43
CA ALA A 470 -0.66 -38.73 0.79
C ALA A 470 -0.44 -40.26 0.67
N SER A 471 -1.54 -41.03 0.73
CA SER A 471 -1.52 -42.51 0.77
C SER A 471 -0.82 -43.12 -0.45
N ASP A 472 -1.07 -42.56 -1.63
CA ASP A 472 -0.44 -42.93 -2.92
C ASP A 472 1.07 -42.67 -2.93
N VAL A 473 1.51 -41.54 -2.37
CA VAL A 473 2.93 -41.19 -2.24
C VAL A 473 3.64 -42.14 -1.27
N LEU A 474 2.99 -42.47 -0.15
CA LEU A 474 3.51 -43.42 0.82
C LEU A 474 3.65 -44.81 0.18
N GLU A 475 2.62 -45.26 -0.53
CA GLU A 475 2.59 -46.54 -1.26
C GLU A 475 3.70 -46.63 -2.31
N THR A 476 3.92 -45.55 -3.07
CA THR A 476 4.98 -45.49 -4.09
C THR A 476 6.37 -45.63 -3.47
N LYS A 477 6.61 -45.03 -2.30
CA LYS A 477 7.92 -45.11 -1.62
C LYS A 477 8.21 -46.51 -1.08
N VAL A 478 7.18 -47.18 -0.55
CA VAL A 478 7.32 -48.56 -0.06
C VAL A 478 7.64 -49.49 -1.23
N ARG A 479 6.90 -49.40 -2.34
CA ARG A 479 7.19 -50.17 -3.56
C ARG A 479 8.59 -49.92 -4.10
N TYR A 480 9.01 -48.64 -4.16
CA TYR A 480 10.36 -48.31 -4.61
C TYR A 480 11.45 -48.99 -3.77
N LEU A 481 11.31 -49.03 -2.45
CA LEU A 481 12.30 -49.67 -1.57
C LEU A 481 12.26 -51.21 -1.64
N VAL A 482 11.07 -51.79 -1.64
CA VAL A 482 10.88 -53.24 -1.46
C VAL A 482 10.88 -53.96 -2.81
N GLU A 483 10.09 -53.47 -3.76
CA GLU A 483 9.90 -54.12 -5.07
C GLU A 483 11.01 -53.74 -6.05
N GLU A 484 11.33 -52.45 -6.20
CA GLU A 484 12.33 -52.01 -7.19
C GLU A 484 13.77 -52.20 -6.69
N LEU A 485 14.06 -51.88 -5.43
CA LEU A 485 15.41 -51.97 -4.86
C LEU A 485 15.68 -53.30 -4.13
N GLY A 486 14.65 -54.12 -3.91
CA GLY A 486 14.78 -55.46 -3.31
C GLY A 486 15.12 -55.48 -1.82
N TYR A 487 14.89 -54.39 -1.08
CA TYR A 487 15.11 -54.39 0.36
C TYR A 487 14.02 -55.18 1.09
N PRO A 488 14.35 -55.96 2.14
CA PRO A 488 13.33 -56.64 2.93
C PRO A 488 12.48 -55.61 3.69
N LEU A 489 11.20 -55.93 3.91
CA LEU A 489 10.25 -55.09 4.65
C LEU A 489 10.74 -54.69 6.05
N SER A 490 11.51 -55.56 6.71
CA SER A 490 12.16 -55.29 8.01
C SER A 490 13.09 -54.06 8.01
N THR A 491 13.54 -53.62 6.84
CA THR A 491 14.30 -52.37 6.67
C THR A 491 13.45 -51.16 7.06
N LEU A 492 12.15 -51.19 6.77
CA LEU A 492 11.22 -50.12 7.14
C LEU A 492 11.02 -50.07 8.66
N VAL A 493 10.97 -51.21 9.32
CA VAL A 493 10.86 -51.31 10.79
C VAL A 493 12.11 -50.75 11.46
N THR A 494 13.29 -51.14 10.96
CA THR A 494 14.58 -50.72 11.53
C THR A 494 14.86 -49.23 11.27
N PHE A 495 14.36 -48.67 10.17
CA PHE A 495 14.56 -47.26 9.81
C PHE A 495 13.30 -46.63 9.19
N PRO A 496 12.25 -46.36 10.00
CA PRO A 496 10.95 -45.86 9.50
C PRO A 496 11.06 -44.48 8.86
N SER A 497 12.00 -43.69 9.38
CA SER A 497 12.37 -42.37 8.86
C SER A 497 12.82 -42.39 7.39
N CYS A 498 13.10 -43.52 6.75
CA CYS A 498 13.38 -43.55 5.31
C CYS A 498 12.20 -42.99 4.47
N LEU A 499 10.96 -43.22 4.91
CA LEU A 499 9.76 -42.81 4.17
C LEU A 499 9.52 -41.29 4.23
N LYS A 500 10.16 -40.58 5.18
CA LYS A 500 10.03 -39.11 5.28
C LYS A 500 10.71 -38.38 4.12
N PHE A 501 11.72 -38.98 3.48
CA PHE A 501 12.47 -38.36 2.39
C PHE A 501 11.66 -38.30 1.10
N THR A 502 11.96 -37.35 0.21
CA THR A 502 11.32 -37.26 -1.10
C THR A 502 11.72 -38.43 -1.98
N LEU A 503 10.83 -38.87 -2.87
CA LEU A 503 11.10 -39.99 -3.78
C LEU A 503 12.29 -39.68 -4.70
N GLU A 504 12.39 -38.44 -5.20
CA GLU A 504 13.54 -37.96 -5.98
C GLU A 504 14.86 -38.13 -5.22
N ARG A 505 14.90 -37.70 -3.96
CA ARG A 505 16.10 -37.84 -3.11
C ARG A 505 16.48 -39.31 -2.93
N MET A 506 15.51 -40.19 -2.72
CA MET A 506 15.75 -41.63 -2.62
C MET A 506 16.36 -42.15 -3.93
N LYS A 507 15.68 -41.91 -5.06
CA LYS A 507 16.11 -42.37 -6.39
C LYS A 507 17.53 -41.94 -6.75
N VAL A 508 17.83 -40.65 -6.59
CA VAL A 508 19.16 -40.10 -6.91
C VAL A 508 20.24 -40.75 -6.04
N ARG A 509 20.00 -40.89 -4.74
CA ARG A 509 21.00 -41.40 -3.80
C ARG A 509 21.24 -42.90 -3.96
N PHE A 510 20.20 -43.69 -4.18
CA PHE A 510 20.34 -45.12 -4.45
C PHE A 510 21.00 -45.38 -5.81
N ALA A 511 20.64 -44.65 -6.85
CA ALA A 511 21.29 -44.76 -8.16
C ALA A 511 22.79 -44.43 -8.09
N MET A 512 23.13 -43.34 -7.38
CA MET A 512 24.54 -42.98 -7.16
C MET A 512 25.29 -44.05 -6.34
N PHE A 513 24.66 -44.59 -5.30
CA PHE A 513 25.24 -45.68 -4.51
C PHE A 513 25.46 -46.95 -5.35
N ALA A 514 24.48 -47.35 -6.16
CA ALA A 514 24.60 -48.49 -7.07
C ALA A 514 25.74 -48.29 -8.09
N TRP A 515 25.85 -47.07 -8.64
CA TRP A 515 26.92 -46.71 -9.58
C TRP A 515 28.33 -46.78 -8.95
N LEU A 516 28.48 -46.35 -7.69
CA LEU A 516 29.72 -46.47 -6.92
C LEU A 516 30.02 -47.92 -6.54
N LYS A 517 28.99 -48.69 -6.16
CA LYS A 517 29.11 -50.11 -5.80
C LYS A 517 29.63 -50.93 -6.98
N GLY A 518 29.10 -50.71 -8.19
CA GLY A 518 29.57 -51.35 -9.42
C GLY A 518 31.03 -51.04 -9.78
N ARG A 519 31.63 -50.03 -9.16
CA ARG A 519 33.05 -49.63 -9.34
C ARG A 519 33.93 -49.97 -8.14
N GLY A 520 33.41 -50.71 -7.15
CA GLY A 520 34.14 -51.04 -5.92
C GLY A 520 34.46 -49.83 -5.03
N LYS A 521 33.74 -48.70 -5.20
CA LYS A 521 33.97 -47.46 -4.43
C LYS A 521 32.97 -47.24 -3.28
N ALA A 522 32.04 -48.17 -3.09
CA ALA A 522 31.09 -48.15 -1.98
C ALA A 522 31.06 -49.52 -1.28
N ASP A 523 30.93 -49.50 0.05
CA ASP A 523 30.78 -50.70 0.85
C ASP A 523 29.42 -51.36 0.56
N PRO A 524 29.38 -52.63 0.08
CA PRO A 524 28.15 -53.36 -0.15
C PRO A 524 27.24 -53.50 1.08
N LYS A 525 27.80 -53.41 2.30
CA LYS A 525 27.09 -53.57 3.58
C LYS A 525 26.61 -52.25 4.20
N LEU A 526 26.71 -51.14 3.48
CA LEU A 526 26.30 -49.83 3.98
C LEU A 526 24.81 -49.80 4.37
N ALA A 527 24.51 -49.29 5.56
CA ALA A 527 23.14 -49.10 6.01
C ALA A 527 22.39 -48.03 5.19
N VAL A 528 21.12 -48.32 4.87
CA VAL A 528 20.23 -47.40 4.14
C VAL A 528 20.08 -46.05 4.86
N SER A 529 20.07 -46.08 6.20
CA SER A 529 19.98 -44.88 7.02
C SER A 529 21.15 -43.92 6.78
N THR A 530 22.38 -44.43 6.68
CA THR A 530 23.58 -43.63 6.39
C THR A 530 23.49 -42.95 5.03
N LEU A 531 22.93 -43.64 4.03
CA LEU A 531 22.77 -43.11 2.68
C LEU A 531 21.70 -42.01 2.60
N LEU A 532 20.51 -42.23 3.19
CA LEU A 532 19.37 -41.33 3.03
C LEU A 532 19.37 -40.16 4.03
N ALA A 533 19.84 -40.38 5.27
CA ALA A 533 19.75 -39.40 6.35
C ALA A 533 20.85 -38.32 6.32
N CYS A 534 21.98 -38.55 5.64
CA CYS A 534 23.06 -37.57 5.59
C CYS A 534 22.65 -36.29 4.83
N SER A 535 23.22 -35.14 5.20
CA SER A 535 22.98 -33.87 4.51
C SER A 535 23.43 -33.92 3.04
N ASP A 536 23.00 -32.99 2.18
CA ASP A 536 23.47 -32.98 0.79
C ASP A 536 24.97 -32.70 0.67
N LYS A 537 25.51 -31.89 1.60
CA LYS A 537 26.95 -31.63 1.73
C LYS A 537 27.71 -32.91 2.09
N ASP A 538 27.21 -33.67 3.08
CA ASP A 538 27.81 -34.93 3.48
C ASP A 538 27.68 -35.99 2.40
N PHE A 539 26.55 -36.03 1.71
CA PHE A 539 26.35 -36.92 0.58
C PHE A 539 27.37 -36.64 -0.54
N ALA A 540 27.57 -35.37 -0.89
CA ALA A 540 28.58 -34.96 -1.86
C ALA A 540 30.00 -35.34 -1.43
N ARG A 541 30.35 -35.08 -0.17
CA ARG A 541 31.68 -35.39 0.37
C ARG A 541 31.93 -36.90 0.44
N TYR A 542 30.99 -37.67 0.97
CA TYR A 542 31.21 -39.07 1.31
C TYR A 542 30.85 -40.05 0.21
N PHE A 543 30.04 -39.67 -0.78
CA PHE A 543 29.65 -40.57 -1.88
C PHE A 543 30.11 -40.02 -3.22
N VAL A 544 29.76 -38.78 -3.52
CA VAL A 544 30.01 -38.19 -4.85
C VAL A 544 31.51 -38.02 -5.11
N SER A 545 32.25 -37.55 -4.11
CA SER A 545 33.69 -37.29 -4.23
C SER A 545 34.55 -38.57 -4.24
N ARG A 546 33.96 -39.76 -4.10
CA ARG A 546 34.70 -41.04 -4.16
C ARG A 546 35.14 -41.43 -5.57
N HIS A 547 34.66 -40.73 -6.59
CA HIS A 547 35.02 -40.94 -7.98
C HIS A 547 35.20 -39.59 -8.70
N PRO A 548 36.22 -39.42 -9.56
CA PRO A 548 36.43 -38.18 -10.32
C PRO A 548 35.19 -37.73 -11.11
N ASP A 549 34.50 -38.66 -11.80
CA ASP A 549 33.27 -38.37 -12.54
C ASP A 549 31.99 -38.24 -11.68
N GLY A 550 32.10 -38.40 -10.36
CA GLY A 550 30.93 -38.43 -9.47
C GLY A 550 30.05 -37.17 -9.56
N PRO A 551 30.61 -35.94 -9.53
CA PRO A 551 29.81 -34.71 -9.65
C PRO A 551 29.01 -34.66 -10.95
N LYS A 552 29.65 -34.98 -12.08
CA LYS A 552 28.99 -35.01 -13.40
C LYS A 552 27.87 -36.05 -13.44
N HIS A 553 28.14 -37.25 -12.91
CA HIS A 553 27.12 -38.31 -12.87
C HIS A 553 25.93 -37.94 -11.98
N LEU A 554 26.15 -37.27 -10.85
CA LEU A 554 25.07 -36.78 -10.00
C LEU A 554 24.18 -35.77 -10.72
N GLU A 555 24.76 -34.86 -11.51
CA GLU A 555 23.99 -33.91 -12.32
C GLU A 555 23.13 -34.62 -13.37
N ASP A 556 23.67 -35.63 -14.04
CA ASP A 556 22.94 -36.43 -15.02
C ASP A 556 21.77 -37.19 -14.37
N LEU A 557 21.97 -37.74 -13.17
CA LEU A 557 20.90 -38.40 -12.40
C LEU A 557 19.78 -37.42 -12.02
N LYS A 558 20.12 -36.20 -11.59
CA LYS A 558 19.13 -35.17 -11.26
C LYS A 558 18.33 -34.74 -12.50
N LYS A 559 18.99 -34.53 -13.64
CA LYS A 559 18.33 -34.19 -14.91
C LYS A 559 17.35 -35.26 -15.37
N LYS A 560 17.72 -36.54 -15.23
CA LYS A 560 16.83 -37.67 -15.57
C LYS A 560 15.58 -37.75 -14.70
N GLN A 561 15.64 -37.30 -13.45
CA GLN A 561 14.50 -37.30 -12.52
C GLN A 561 13.58 -36.07 -12.66
N GLN A 562 13.98 -35.03 -13.41
CA GLN A 562 13.15 -33.85 -13.71
C GLN A 562 12.33 -34.00 -15.01
N LEU A 563 12.66 -35.01 -15.84
CA LEU A 563 12.01 -35.30 -17.12
C LEU A 563 10.94 -36.41 -17.02
N LEU A 564 10.78 -37.01 -15.85
CA LEU A 564 9.77 -38.00 -15.47
C LEU A 564 8.87 -37.38 -14.40
#